data_AF-A0A6L3SW12-F1
#
_entry.id   AF-A0A6L3SW12-F1
#
_cell.length_a   1.000
_cell.length_b   1.000
_cell.length_c   1.000
_cell.angle_alpha   90.00
_cell.angle_beta   90.00
_cell.angle_gamma   90.00
#
_symmetry.space_group_name_H-M   'P 1'
#
loop_
_entity.id
_entity.type
_entity.pdbx_description
1 polymer ?
#
loop_
_entity_poly.entity_id
_entity_poly.type
_entity_poly.pdbx_seq_one_letter_code
_entity_poly.pdbx_strand_id
1 'polypeptide(L)' 'MRNFTFGRKIHRVALGIIAGFAVAMTAAAADAGSCYGVSDPEARTWCLAKAHQQPSACYAIQDSTMRSMCLAEVRK' A
#
# COMPACT_ATOMS: atom_id res chain seq x y z
N MET A 1 1.17 -1.23 25.29
CA MET A 1 1.36 -0.11 26.22
C MET A 1 1.28 1.19 25.43
N ARG A 2 0.30 2.05 25.75
CA ARG A 2 0.18 3.51 25.52
C ARG A 2 0.30 4.00 24.07
N ASN A 3 -0.85 4.30 23.44
CA ASN A 3 -1.46 5.64 23.28
C ASN A 3 -0.98 6.30 21.98
N PHE A 4 -1.86 6.67 21.05
CA PHE A 4 -2.65 7.88 21.20
C PHE A 4 -4.11 7.74 20.74
N THR A 5 -4.97 7.64 21.74
CA THR A 5 -6.35 8.08 21.71
C THR A 5 -6.36 9.60 21.44
N PHE A 6 -6.65 10.05 20.23
CA PHE A 6 -6.89 11.48 19.99
C PHE A 6 -8.12 11.71 19.11
N GLY A 7 -9.18 12.20 19.76
CA GLY A 7 -10.32 12.88 19.13
C GLY A 7 -11.34 11.94 18.50
N ARG A 8 -12.28 11.31 19.22
CA ARG A 8 -13.28 11.98 20.07
C ARG A 8 -13.86 13.24 19.41
N LYS A 9 -14.45 13.07 18.23
CA LYS A 9 -15.43 13.93 17.54
C LYS A 9 -15.59 13.22 16.19
N ILE A 10 -16.64 12.50 15.85
CA ILE A 10 -18.04 12.89 15.89
C ILE A 10 -18.87 11.61 16.03
N HIS A 11 -18.83 11.01 17.22
CA HIS A 11 -19.87 10.12 17.74
C HIS A 11 -21.14 10.94 18.09
N ARG A 12 -21.49 11.91 17.23
CA ARG A 12 -22.63 12.83 17.32
C ARG A 12 -23.42 12.87 16.01
N VAL A 13 -23.25 11.87 15.15
CA VAL A 13 -24.26 11.58 14.12
C VAL A 13 -25.17 10.46 14.64
N ALA A 14 -25.51 10.54 15.94
CA ALA A 14 -26.70 9.90 16.46
C ALA A 14 -27.85 10.87 16.19
N LEU A 15 -28.82 10.39 15.41
CA LEU A 15 -30.17 10.92 15.25
C LEU A 15 -30.32 12.07 14.22
N GLY A 16 -30.66 11.69 12.99
CA GLY A 16 -31.07 12.61 11.92
C GLY A 16 -30.51 12.18 10.57
N ILE A 17 -31.10 11.17 9.90
CA ILE A 17 -31.96 11.39 8.72
C ILE A 17 -31.29 12.44 7.82
N ILE A 18 -30.57 12.06 6.77
CA ILE A 18 -31.06 11.98 5.39
C ILE A 18 -30.08 11.09 4.60
N ALA A 19 -30.67 10.29 3.70
CA ALA A 19 -30.03 9.39 2.77
C ALA A 19 -28.78 9.96 2.08
N GLY A 20 -27.80 9.08 1.84
CA GLY A 20 -26.87 9.24 0.74
C GLY A 20 -25.58 9.97 1.06
N PHE A 21 -24.70 9.37 1.85
CA PHE A 21 -23.27 9.55 1.66
C PHE A 21 -22.56 8.23 2.00
N ALA A 22 -22.73 7.25 1.11
CA ALA A 22 -21.76 6.17 0.98
C ALA A 22 -20.51 6.77 0.32
N VAL A 23 -19.65 7.40 1.12
CA VAL A 23 -18.31 7.76 0.65
C VAL A 23 -17.56 6.45 0.46
N ALA A 24 -17.54 5.99 -0.79
CA ALA A 24 -16.68 4.92 -1.23
C ALA A 24 -15.23 5.35 -0.99
N MET A 25 -14.61 4.77 0.05
CA MET A 25 -13.18 4.79 0.24
C MET A 25 -12.54 3.96 -0.88
N THR A 26 -12.14 4.63 -1.96
CA THR A 26 -11.29 4.01 -3.00
C THR A 26 -9.92 3.74 -2.40
N ALA A 27 -9.67 2.48 -2.07
CA ALA A 27 -8.34 2.00 -1.72
C ALA A 27 -7.43 2.17 -2.94
N ALA A 28 -6.40 3.00 -2.82
CA ALA A 28 -5.37 3.15 -3.84
C ALA A 28 -4.51 1.87 -3.87
N ALA A 29 -4.99 0.86 -4.59
CA ALA A 29 -4.14 -0.22 -5.07
C ALA A 29 -3.18 0.41 -6.07
N ALA A 30 -1.88 0.41 -5.77
CA ALA A 30 -0.88 0.91 -6.70
C ALA A 30 -0.94 0.06 -7.99
N ASP A 31 -1.53 0.62 -9.05
CA ASP A 31 -1.62 -0.04 -10.35
C ASP A 31 -0.23 -0.43 -10.84
N ALA A 32 0.01 -1.74 -10.96
CA ALA A 32 1.26 -2.32 -11.47
C ALA A 32 1.67 -1.75 -12.85
N GLY A 33 0.71 -1.18 -13.60
CA GLY A 33 0.93 -0.51 -14.88
C GLY A 33 1.95 0.64 -14.80
N SER A 34 2.00 1.37 -13.69
CA SER A 34 2.94 2.49 -13.49
C SER A 34 4.40 2.03 -13.37
N CYS A 35 4.64 0.78 -12.96
CA CYS A 35 5.99 0.21 -12.83
C CYS A 35 6.65 -0.10 -14.18
N TYR A 36 5.88 -0.23 -15.27
CA TYR A 36 6.43 -0.55 -16.58
C TYR A 36 7.19 0.61 -17.23
N GLY A 37 6.96 1.84 -16.79
CA GLY A 37 7.69 3.03 -17.24
C GLY A 37 9.05 3.23 -16.56
N VAL A 38 9.42 2.37 -15.62
CA VAL A 38 10.70 2.47 -14.91
C VAL A 38 11.81 1.91 -15.81
N SER A 39 12.76 2.78 -16.17
CA SER A 39 13.93 2.42 -17.01
C SER A 39 14.90 1.46 -16.32
N ASP A 40 14.99 1.56 -14.98
CA ASP A 40 15.87 0.72 -14.19
C ASP A 40 15.23 -0.66 -13.93
N PRO A 41 15.90 -1.77 -14.30
CA PRO A 41 15.32 -3.10 -14.22
C PRO A 41 15.06 -3.53 -12.77
N GLU A 42 15.94 -3.18 -11.84
CA GLU A 42 15.82 -3.56 -10.43
C GLU A 42 14.70 -2.79 -9.75
N ALA A 43 14.64 -1.46 -9.95
CA ALA A 43 13.55 -0.63 -9.46
C ALA A 43 12.19 -1.03 -10.07
N ARG A 44 12.17 -1.43 -11.35
CA ARG A 44 10.97 -1.99 -11.98
C ARG A 44 10.52 -3.28 -11.31
N THR A 45 11.43 -4.24 -11.10
CA THR A 45 11.09 -5.49 -10.41
C THR A 45 10.62 -5.27 -8.98
N TRP A 46 11.24 -4.35 -8.25
CA TRP A 46 10.81 -3.95 -6.91
C TRP A 46 9.40 -3.36 -6.90
N CYS A 47 9.12 -2.44 -7.83
CA CYS A 47 7.81 -1.81 -7.98
C CYS A 47 6.74 -2.86 -8.29
N LEU A 48 7.00 -3.75 -9.24
CA LEU A 48 6.10 -4.86 -9.60
C LEU A 48 5.89 -5.82 -8.43
N ALA A 49 6.95 -6.18 -7.71
CA ALA A 49 6.87 -7.06 -6.54
C ALA A 49 5.94 -6.50 -5.46
N LYS A 50 6.00 -5.18 -5.22
CA LYS A 50 5.10 -4.50 -4.28
C LYS A 50 3.68 -4.39 -4.81
N ALA A 51 3.50 -4.00 -6.07
CA ALA A 51 2.18 -3.85 -6.68
C ALA A 51 1.40 -5.18 -6.70
N HIS A 52 2.10 -6.29 -6.96
CA HIS A 52 1.51 -7.63 -6.97
C HIS A 52 1.57 -8.33 -5.60
N GLN A 53 2.20 -7.71 -4.59
CA GLN A 53 2.51 -8.33 -3.30
C GLN A 53 3.17 -9.72 -3.43
N GLN A 54 4.05 -9.87 -4.44
CA GLN A 54 4.71 -11.13 -4.77
C GLN A 54 6.17 -11.10 -4.29
N PRO A 55 6.49 -11.76 -3.17
CA PRO A 55 7.85 -11.77 -2.64
C PRO A 55 8.82 -12.53 -3.55
N SER A 56 8.32 -13.47 -4.36
CA SER A 56 9.13 -14.18 -5.35
C SER A 56 9.76 -13.26 -6.40
N ALA A 57 9.07 -12.16 -6.76
CA ALA A 57 9.60 -11.20 -7.73
C ALA A 57 10.82 -10.44 -7.19
N CYS A 58 10.93 -10.26 -5.87
CA CYS A 58 12.11 -9.66 -5.23
C CYS A 58 13.39 -10.49 -5.41
N TYR A 59 13.29 -11.80 -5.71
CA TYR A 59 14.47 -12.65 -5.94
C TYR A 59 15.14 -12.38 -7.30
N ALA A 60 14.46 -11.68 -8.20
CA ALA A 60 15.02 -11.25 -9.49
C ALA A 60 15.97 -10.05 -9.38
N ILE A 61 15.93 -9.34 -8.24
CA ILE A 61 16.84 -8.22 -7.94
C ILE A 61 18.22 -8.80 -7.67
N GLN A 62 19.24 -8.29 -8.39
CA GLN A 62 20.62 -8.78 -8.26
C GLN A 62 21.29 -8.21 -7.02
N ASP A 63 20.99 -6.95 -6.67
CA ASP A 63 21.50 -6.34 -5.46
C ASP A 63 20.88 -6.98 -4.21
N SER A 64 21.74 -7.58 -3.38
CA SER A 64 21.32 -8.29 -2.17
C SER A 64 20.65 -7.37 -1.15
N THR A 65 21.07 -6.11 -1.07
CA THR A 65 20.51 -5.14 -0.12
C THR A 65 19.11 -4.73 -0.58
N MET A 66 18.96 -4.41 -1.85
CA MET A 66 17.68 -4.03 -2.44
C MET A 66 16.67 -5.19 -2.40
N ARG A 67 17.12 -6.42 -2.66
CA ARG A 67 16.30 -7.64 -2.48
C ARG A 67 15.79 -7.81 -1.06
N SER A 68 16.65 -7.62 -0.06
CA SER A 68 16.29 -7.74 1.35
C SER A 68 15.20 -6.73 1.74
N MET A 69 15.37 -5.48 1.31
CA MET A 69 14.39 -4.41 1.52
C MET A 69 13.06 -4.70 0.81
N CYS A 70 13.11 -5.22 -0.42
CA CYS A 70 11.94 -5.66 -1.17
C CYS A 70 11.13 -6.71 -0.41
N LEU A 71 11.81 -7.78 0.05
CA LEU A 71 11.17 -8.86 0.77
C LEU A 71 10.55 -8.38 2.09
N ALA A 72 11.22 -7.50 2.82
CA ALA A 72 10.69 -6.94 4.06
C ALA A 72 9.41 -6.12 3.83
N GLU A 73 9.33 -5.36 2.74
CA GLU A 73 8.17 -4.52 2.44
C GLU A 73 6.99 -5.33 1.88
N VAL A 74 7.27 -6.35 1.07
CA VAL A 74 6.23 -7.20 0.47
C VAL A 74 5.67 -8.25 1.45
N ARG A 75 6.44 -8.64 2.47
CA ARG A 75 6.05 -9.65 3.48
C ARG A 75 5.37 -9.07 4.73
N LYS A 76 5.19 -7.75 4.82
CA LYS A 76 4.39 -7.09 5.86
C LYS A 76 2.91 -7.41 5.71
#